data_AF-A0A1R4HKA7-F1
#
_entry.id   AF-A0A1R4HKA7-F1
#
_cell.length_a   1.000
_cell.length_b   1.000
_cell.length_c   1.000
_cell.angle_alpha   90.00
_cell.angle_beta   90.00
_cell.angle_gamma   90.00
#
_symmetry.space_group_name_H-M   'P 1'
#
loop_
_entity.id
_entity.type
_entity.pdbx_description
1 polymer ?
#
loop_
_entity_poly.entity_id
_entity_poly.type
_entity_poly.pdbx_seq_one_letter_code
_entity_poly.pdbx_strand_id
1 'polypeptide(L)'
;MALLVLAVPMLLAVPVVNEAFPERTAVECRVGDPREVRTIGRARFSRAKFVPTDCGVFRVTKQRQAVCASDPTRDVQLVQGTRYDLVVRGPDIPILTAPHVVSAVISADQGPPGQSRFAELDAMADALLEALDPDDRAKIEAQSAENLAGLEAYEQQFAPETLRAFDYAQPPFDPQCDASRRVMTTIGVQIMGPQRAAELLIVPEGETPRAPLLPCDGPYCTLEPTPQRR
;
A
#
# COMPACT_ATOMS: atom_id res chain seq x y z
N MET A 1 -18.21 35.51 -36.76
CA MET A 1 -17.97 35.67 -35.30
C MET A 1 -18.99 34.91 -34.42
N ALA A 2 -19.63 33.84 -34.90
CA ALA A 2 -20.63 33.09 -34.11
C ALA A 2 -20.11 31.75 -33.54
N LEU A 3 -18.95 31.27 -34.00
CA LEU A 3 -18.42 29.94 -33.63
C LEU A 3 -17.63 29.92 -32.31
N LEU A 4 -17.23 31.09 -31.80
CA LEU A 4 -16.35 31.22 -30.62
C LEU A 4 -17.13 31.32 -29.30
N VAL A 5 -18.44 31.59 -29.36
CA VAL A 5 -19.29 31.77 -28.16
C VAL A 5 -19.84 30.43 -27.64
N LEU A 6 -19.92 29.40 -28.49
CA LEU A 6 -20.42 28.07 -28.12
C LEU A 6 -19.36 27.14 -27.52
N ALA A 7 -18.07 27.41 -27.74
CA ALA A 7 -16.99 26.60 -27.18
C ALA A 7 -16.70 26.89 -25.69
N VAL A 8 -17.03 28.10 -25.22
CA VAL A 8 -16.75 28.57 -23.85
C VAL A 8 -17.62 27.87 -22.78
N PRO A 9 -18.95 27.67 -22.94
CA PRO A 9 -19.74 26.94 -21.93
C PRO A 9 -19.44 25.43 -21.91
N MET A 10 -18.99 24.85 -23.03
CA MET A 10 -18.66 23.42 -23.08
C MET A 10 -17.35 23.08 -22.33
N LEU A 11 -16.40 24.02 -22.28
CA LEU A 11 -15.15 23.89 -21.52
C LEU A 11 -15.32 24.19 -20.02
N LEU A 12 -16.32 24.99 -19.64
CA LEU A 12 -16.60 25.34 -18.23
C LEU A 12 -17.53 24.35 -17.50
N ALA A 13 -18.23 23.47 -18.21
CA ALA A 13 -19.15 22.51 -17.61
C ALA A 13 -18.45 21.29 -16.95
N VAL A 14 -17.21 20.98 -17.31
CA VAL A 14 -16.55 19.71 -16.95
C VAL A 14 -16.42 19.44 -15.43
N PRO A 15 -16.16 20.42 -14.53
CA PRO A 15 -16.07 20.11 -13.10
C PRO A 15 -17.46 19.96 -12.43
N VAL A 16 -18.52 20.58 -12.94
CA VAL A 16 -19.86 20.55 -12.29
C VAL A 16 -20.61 19.25 -12.58
N VAL A 17 -20.42 18.64 -13.76
CA VAL A 17 -21.10 17.37 -14.09
C VAL A 17 -20.66 16.22 -13.18
N ASN A 18 -19.46 16.31 -12.56
CA ASN A 18 -19.01 15.26 -11.65
C ASN A 18 -19.83 15.19 -10.34
N GLU A 19 -20.39 16.31 -9.85
CA GLU A 19 -21.29 16.29 -8.68
C GLU A 19 -22.67 15.72 -8.98
N ALA A 20 -23.06 15.67 -10.27
CA ALA A 20 -24.33 15.10 -10.69
C ALA A 20 -24.36 13.56 -10.63
N PHE A 21 -23.19 12.91 -10.51
CA PHE A 21 -23.11 11.46 -10.35
C PHE A 21 -23.10 11.07 -8.87
N PRO A 22 -23.94 10.12 -8.44
CA PRO A 22 -23.95 9.66 -7.07
C PRO A 22 -22.61 9.02 -6.71
N GLU A 23 -22.17 9.22 -5.47
CA GLU A 23 -21.06 8.46 -4.92
C GLU A 23 -21.44 6.98 -4.84
N ARG A 24 -20.47 6.13 -5.15
CA ARG A 24 -20.59 4.68 -5.01
C ARG A 24 -19.41 4.16 -4.22
N THR A 25 -19.67 3.23 -3.32
CA THR A 25 -18.61 2.52 -2.60
C THR A 25 -18.28 1.25 -3.35
N ALA A 26 -17.03 1.11 -3.78
CA ALA A 26 -16.47 -0.14 -4.27
C ALA A 26 -15.70 -0.78 -3.11
N VAL A 27 -16.18 -1.92 -2.63
CA VAL A 27 -15.72 -2.56 -1.38
C VAL A 27 -14.61 -3.57 -1.70
N GLU A 28 -13.62 -3.71 -0.82
CA GLU A 28 -12.55 -4.72 -0.88
C GLU A 28 -11.68 -4.72 -2.14
N CYS A 29 -11.57 -3.58 -2.81
CA CYS A 29 -10.84 -3.47 -4.08
C CYS A 29 -9.33 -3.54 -3.87
N ARG A 30 -8.69 -4.56 -4.45
CA ARG A 30 -7.24 -4.78 -4.39
C ARG A 30 -6.52 -3.94 -5.44
N VAL A 31 -5.56 -3.13 -5.02
CA VAL A 31 -4.76 -2.31 -5.93
C VAL A 31 -3.77 -3.19 -6.71
N GLY A 32 -3.86 -3.13 -8.04
CA GLY A 32 -3.05 -3.94 -8.98
C GLY A 32 -1.71 -3.31 -9.38
N ASP A 33 -0.98 -3.99 -10.28
CA ASP A 33 0.29 -3.49 -10.82
C ASP A 33 0.02 -2.36 -11.84
N PRO A 34 0.64 -1.18 -11.70
CA PRO A 34 0.43 -0.07 -12.63
C PRO A 34 0.89 -0.39 -14.06
N ARG A 35 1.76 -1.39 -14.25
CA ARG A 35 2.22 -1.88 -15.56
C ARG A 35 1.11 -2.63 -16.30
N GLU A 36 0.15 -3.23 -15.59
CA GLU A 36 -0.98 -3.94 -16.19
C GLU A 36 -1.96 -3.00 -16.90
N VAL A 37 -1.99 -1.71 -16.55
CA VAL A 37 -2.83 -0.70 -17.24
C VAL A 37 -2.35 -0.44 -18.66
N ARG A 38 -1.08 -0.72 -18.99
CA ARG A 38 -0.51 -0.39 -20.32
C ARG A 38 -1.13 -1.18 -21.48
N THR A 39 -1.85 -2.27 -21.21
CA THR A 39 -2.53 -3.06 -22.24
C THR A 39 -3.87 -2.47 -22.66
N ILE A 40 -4.50 -1.60 -21.85
CA ILE A 40 -5.78 -0.96 -22.16
C ILE A 40 -5.54 0.40 -22.83
N GLY A 41 -5.10 0.38 -24.08
CA GLY A 41 -5.20 1.54 -24.99
C GLY A 41 -4.13 2.62 -24.85
N ARG A 42 -3.25 2.70 -25.85
CA ARG A 42 -2.28 3.80 -26.14
C ARG A 42 -2.90 5.18 -26.42
N ALA A 43 -4.12 5.46 -25.96
CA ALA A 43 -4.81 6.72 -26.25
C ALA A 43 -4.45 7.78 -25.20
N ARG A 44 -3.61 8.77 -25.57
CA ARG A 44 -3.53 10.18 -25.11
C ARG A 44 -3.82 10.60 -23.63
N PHE A 45 -3.98 9.73 -22.64
CA PHE A 45 -4.35 10.07 -21.26
C PHE A 45 -3.15 10.43 -20.35
N SER A 46 -2.04 10.91 -20.89
CA SER A 46 -0.72 10.96 -20.21
C SER A 46 -0.60 11.85 -18.97
N ARG A 47 -1.66 12.56 -18.55
CA ARG A 47 -1.67 13.38 -17.33
C ARG A 47 -2.63 12.90 -16.24
N ALA A 48 -3.62 12.07 -16.57
CA ALA A 48 -4.52 11.54 -15.55
C ALA A 48 -3.82 10.37 -14.85
N LYS A 49 -3.72 10.43 -13.53
CA LYS A 49 -3.14 9.36 -12.72
C LYS A 49 -4.24 8.34 -12.45
N PHE A 50 -4.05 7.12 -12.93
CA PHE A 50 -4.99 6.02 -12.75
C PHE A 50 -4.44 4.99 -11.77
N VAL A 51 -5.34 4.30 -11.08
CA VAL A 51 -5.05 3.20 -10.18
C VAL A 51 -5.84 1.99 -10.67
N PRO A 52 -5.16 0.93 -11.17
CA PRO A 52 -5.83 -0.33 -11.45
C PRO A 52 -6.22 -1.01 -10.15
N THR A 53 -7.40 -1.60 -10.14
CA THR A 53 -7.87 -2.52 -9.11
C THR A 53 -8.57 -3.70 -9.76
N ASP A 54 -8.82 -4.76 -8.99
CA ASP A 54 -9.69 -5.87 -9.41
C ASP A 54 -11.16 -5.45 -9.60
N CYS A 55 -11.61 -4.39 -8.94
CA CYS A 55 -12.94 -3.80 -9.13
C CYS A 55 -13.06 -2.89 -10.38
N GLY A 56 -11.94 -2.55 -11.04
CA GLY A 56 -11.94 -1.61 -12.16
C GLY A 56 -10.75 -0.63 -12.12
N VAL A 57 -10.78 0.37 -13.00
CA VAL A 57 -9.71 1.39 -13.11
C VAL A 57 -10.26 2.73 -12.66
N PHE A 58 -9.60 3.35 -11.67
CA PHE A 58 -10.04 4.61 -11.09
C PHE A 58 -9.04 5.75 -11.32
N ARG A 59 -9.54 6.99 -11.37
CA ARG A 59 -8.71 8.20 -11.42
C ARG A 59 -8.41 8.69 -10.00
N VAL A 60 -7.20 9.20 -9.78
CA VAL A 60 -6.79 9.82 -8.50
C VAL A 60 -6.27 11.23 -8.74
N THR A 61 -6.49 12.12 -7.77
CA THR A 61 -6.08 13.54 -7.85
C THR A 61 -4.57 13.69 -7.73
N LYS A 62 -3.99 12.98 -6.77
CA LYS A 62 -2.55 12.91 -6.50
C LYS A 62 -2.07 11.48 -6.78
N GLN A 63 -0.76 11.30 -6.95
CA GLN A 63 -0.21 10.00 -7.36
C GLN A 63 -0.49 8.94 -6.30
N ARG A 64 -1.44 8.05 -6.58
CA ARG A 64 -1.87 6.97 -5.67
C ARG A 64 -2.23 7.49 -4.28
N GLN A 65 -2.87 8.65 -4.21
CA GLN A 65 -3.30 9.23 -2.95
C GLN A 65 -4.78 9.58 -3.04
N ALA A 66 -5.52 9.19 -2.00
CA ALA A 66 -6.92 9.53 -1.79
C ALA A 66 -7.06 10.08 -0.36
N VAL A 67 -8.13 10.83 -0.08
CA VAL A 67 -8.41 11.27 1.29
C VAL A 67 -8.86 10.06 2.11
N CYS A 68 -8.43 9.95 3.38
CA CYS A 68 -8.88 8.86 4.23
C CYS A 68 -10.36 9.04 4.61
N ALA A 69 -11.17 8.01 4.41
CA ALA A 69 -12.60 8.10 4.70
C ALA A 69 -12.90 8.20 6.21
N SER A 70 -12.05 7.61 7.07
CA SER A 70 -12.18 7.70 8.54
C SER A 70 -11.61 9.01 9.11
N ASP A 71 -10.64 9.63 8.44
CA ASP A 71 -10.05 10.91 8.84
C ASP A 71 -9.72 11.79 7.62
N PRO A 72 -10.54 12.80 7.30
CA PRO A 72 -10.34 13.65 6.13
C PRO A 72 -9.10 14.56 6.24
N THR A 73 -8.45 14.62 7.40
CA THR A 73 -7.18 15.35 7.57
C THR A 73 -5.97 14.56 7.06
N ARG A 74 -6.16 13.28 6.70
CA ARG A 74 -5.11 12.35 6.29
C ARG A 74 -5.29 11.92 4.83
N ASP A 75 -4.15 11.75 4.15
CA ASP A 75 -4.08 11.14 2.81
C ASP A 75 -3.74 9.64 2.97
N VAL A 76 -4.47 8.76 2.30
CA VAL A 76 -4.19 7.33 2.15
C VAL A 76 -3.37 7.10 0.90
N GLN A 77 -2.22 6.47 1.04
CA GLN A 77 -1.42 6.02 -0.09
C GLN A 77 -1.91 4.65 -0.57
N LEU A 78 -2.42 4.57 -1.79
CA LEU A 78 -2.90 3.34 -2.41
C LEU A 78 -1.70 2.46 -2.81
N VAL A 79 -1.33 1.56 -1.90
CA VAL A 79 -0.25 0.58 -2.04
C VAL A 79 -0.72 -0.65 -2.82
N GLN A 80 0.13 -1.14 -3.73
CA GLN A 80 -0.14 -2.34 -4.52
C GLN A 80 -0.29 -3.57 -3.62
N GLY A 81 -1.27 -4.41 -3.92
CA GLY A 81 -1.57 -5.64 -3.17
C GLY A 81 -2.48 -5.43 -1.96
N THR A 82 -2.63 -4.20 -1.47
CA THR A 82 -3.54 -3.84 -0.36
C THR A 82 -4.97 -3.67 -0.89
N ARG A 83 -5.96 -4.09 -0.09
CA ARG A 83 -7.39 -3.92 -0.36
C ARG A 83 -7.93 -2.67 0.30
N TYR A 84 -8.78 -1.94 -0.42
CA TYR A 84 -9.40 -0.71 0.05
C TYR A 84 -10.89 -0.70 -0.27
N ASP A 85 -11.68 -0.10 0.62
CA ASP A 85 -13.02 0.33 0.29
C ASP A 85 -12.92 1.76 -0.26
N LEU A 86 -13.24 1.90 -1.55
CA LEU A 86 -13.07 3.12 -2.31
C LEU A 86 -14.42 3.81 -2.47
N VAL A 87 -14.52 5.08 -2.06
CA VAL A 87 -15.64 5.93 -2.43
C VAL A 87 -15.28 6.59 -3.75
N VAL A 88 -16.04 6.28 -4.79
CA VAL A 88 -15.79 6.74 -6.15
C VAL A 88 -16.95 7.57 -6.68
N ARG A 89 -16.63 8.52 -7.56
CA ARG A 89 -17.61 9.43 -8.17
C ARG A 89 -17.35 9.58 -9.67
N GLY A 90 -18.43 9.59 -10.45
CA GLY A 90 -18.40 9.81 -11.90
C GLY A 90 -18.78 8.57 -12.71
N PRO A 91 -18.87 8.72 -14.04
CA PRO A 91 -19.32 7.65 -14.93
C PRO A 91 -18.25 6.58 -15.10
N ASP A 92 -18.68 5.32 -15.00
CA ASP A 92 -17.89 4.15 -15.38
C ASP A 92 -18.24 3.75 -16.81
N ILE A 93 -17.47 4.28 -17.76
CA ILE A 93 -17.64 3.96 -19.17
C ILE A 93 -16.30 3.40 -19.65
N PRO A 94 -16.21 2.06 -19.84
CA PRO A 94 -15.00 1.42 -20.30
C PRO A 94 -14.40 2.18 -21.48
N ILE A 95 -13.07 2.40 -21.45
CA ILE A 95 -12.27 3.06 -22.51
C ILE A 95 -12.45 4.59 -22.61
N LEU A 96 -13.59 5.15 -22.21
CA LEU A 96 -13.89 6.59 -22.37
C LEU A 96 -13.60 7.41 -21.12
N THR A 97 -14.11 6.98 -19.96
CA THR A 97 -13.99 7.72 -18.69
C THR A 97 -13.92 6.74 -17.53
N ALA A 98 -12.99 6.99 -16.61
CA ALA A 98 -12.91 6.28 -15.35
C ALA A 98 -13.45 7.14 -14.20
N PRO A 99 -14.17 6.55 -13.24
CA PRO A 99 -14.61 7.24 -12.04
C PRO A 99 -13.42 7.69 -11.19
N HIS A 100 -13.60 8.76 -10.43
CA HIS A 100 -12.57 9.36 -9.58
C HIS A 100 -12.70 8.87 -8.14
N VAL A 101 -11.59 8.54 -7.49
CA VAL A 101 -11.55 8.17 -6.07
C VAL A 101 -11.65 9.44 -5.22
N VAL A 102 -12.77 9.59 -4.52
CA VAL A 102 -13.05 10.67 -3.57
C VAL A 102 -12.30 10.40 -2.26
N SER A 103 -12.51 9.21 -1.70
CA SER A 103 -11.84 8.74 -0.49
C SER A 103 -11.56 7.25 -0.55
N ALA A 104 -10.67 6.80 0.34
CA ALA A 104 -10.33 5.40 0.51
C ALA A 104 -10.21 5.08 2.00
N VAL A 105 -10.51 3.84 2.35
CA VAL A 105 -10.18 3.25 3.66
C VAL A 105 -9.60 1.87 3.43
N ILE A 106 -8.64 1.46 4.26
CA ILE A 106 -8.08 0.11 4.19
C ILE A 106 -9.17 -0.86 4.64
N SER A 107 -9.45 -1.85 3.80
CA SER A 107 -10.50 -2.82 4.09
C SER A 107 -10.09 -3.73 5.27
N ALA A 108 -11.06 -4.15 6.07
CA ALA A 108 -10.80 -5.05 7.20
C ALA A 108 -10.29 -6.43 6.73
N ASP A 109 -10.76 -6.91 5.59
CA ASP A 109 -10.28 -8.15 4.98
C ASP A 109 -9.19 -7.87 3.93
N GLN A 110 -7.93 -8.04 4.33
CA GLN A 110 -6.80 -7.95 3.40
C GLN A 110 -6.58 -9.22 2.56
N GLY A 111 -7.28 -10.32 2.90
CA GLY A 111 -7.00 -11.65 2.38
C GLY A 111 -5.58 -12.13 2.72
N PRO A 112 -5.23 -13.38 2.36
CA PRO A 112 -3.83 -13.80 2.44
C PRO A 112 -2.98 -12.93 1.51
N PRO A 113 -1.74 -12.56 1.92
CA PRO A 113 -0.78 -11.93 1.01
C PRO A 113 -0.66 -12.79 -0.24
N GLY A 114 -0.54 -12.19 -1.42
CA GLY A 114 -0.71 -12.86 -2.72
C GLY A 114 0.15 -14.12 -2.91
N GLN A 115 -0.33 -15.26 -2.40
CA GLN A 115 0.34 -16.56 -2.41
C GLN A 115 0.37 -17.17 -3.80
N SER A 116 -0.55 -16.78 -4.69
CA SER A 116 -0.75 -17.47 -5.97
C SER A 116 0.48 -17.45 -6.87
N ARG A 117 1.23 -16.35 -6.90
CA ARG A 117 2.44 -16.25 -7.74
C ARG A 117 3.65 -16.90 -7.11
N PHE A 118 3.75 -16.90 -5.78
CA PHE A 118 4.85 -17.56 -5.07
C PHE A 118 4.67 -19.08 -5.10
N ALA A 119 3.46 -19.59 -4.90
CA ALA A 119 3.17 -21.01 -5.01
C ALA A 119 3.43 -21.56 -6.43
N GLU A 120 3.15 -20.76 -7.47
CA GLU A 120 3.48 -21.12 -8.86
C GLU A 120 5.01 -21.12 -9.08
N LEU A 121 5.72 -20.12 -8.55
CA LEU A 121 7.19 -20.06 -8.61
C LEU A 121 7.84 -21.20 -7.84
N ASP A 122 7.31 -21.57 -6.68
CA ASP A 122 7.80 -22.68 -5.86
C ASP A 122 7.59 -24.00 -6.60
N ALA A 123 6.40 -24.23 -7.16
CA ALA A 123 6.13 -25.43 -7.97
C ALA A 123 7.05 -25.51 -9.21
N MET A 124 7.35 -24.37 -9.86
CA MET A 124 8.31 -24.32 -10.95
C MET A 124 9.74 -24.58 -10.49
N ALA A 125 10.13 -24.08 -9.31
CA ALA A 125 11.45 -24.30 -8.73
C ALA A 125 11.66 -25.76 -8.36
N ASP A 126 10.66 -26.40 -7.74
CA ASP A 126 10.67 -27.83 -7.40
C ASP A 126 10.79 -28.70 -8.65
N ALA A 127 10.01 -28.41 -9.70
CA ALA A 127 10.08 -29.12 -10.96
C ALA A 127 11.46 -28.96 -11.64
N LEU A 128 12.10 -27.79 -11.51
CA LEU A 128 13.45 -27.55 -12.02
C LEU A 128 14.48 -28.37 -11.23
N LEU A 129 14.37 -28.39 -9.90
CA LEU A 129 15.23 -29.16 -8.98
C LEU A 129 15.17 -30.67 -9.25
N GLU A 130 13.99 -31.19 -9.57
CA GLU A 130 13.80 -32.61 -9.91
C GLU A 130 14.41 -33.00 -11.27
N ALA A 131 14.54 -32.04 -12.18
CA ALA A 131 15.15 -32.25 -13.50
C ALA A 131 16.69 -32.15 -13.50
N LEU A 132 17.31 -31.79 -12.37
CA LEU A 132 18.77 -31.69 -12.26
C LEU A 132 19.43 -33.05 -11.98
N ASP A 133 20.69 -33.17 -12.42
CA ASP A 133 21.53 -34.29 -12.04
C ASP A 133 21.76 -34.33 -10.51
N PRO A 134 21.90 -35.52 -9.88
CA PRO A 134 22.02 -35.67 -8.43
C PRO A 134 23.15 -34.83 -7.81
N ASP A 135 24.28 -34.71 -8.51
CA ASP A 135 25.44 -33.95 -8.04
C ASP A 135 25.17 -32.44 -7.98
N ASP A 136 24.39 -31.90 -8.93
CA ASP A 136 24.06 -30.49 -8.95
C ASP A 136 22.94 -30.16 -7.98
N ARG A 137 21.99 -31.07 -7.79
CA ARG A 137 20.98 -30.98 -6.73
C ARG A 137 21.63 -30.89 -5.34
N ALA A 138 22.58 -31.78 -5.04
CA ALA A 138 23.26 -31.79 -3.75
C ALA A 138 24.04 -30.49 -3.48
N LYS A 139 24.64 -29.88 -4.51
CA LYS A 139 25.31 -28.57 -4.38
C LYS A 139 24.31 -27.45 -4.08
N ILE A 140 23.18 -27.43 -4.78
CA ILE A 140 22.14 -26.41 -4.57
C ILE A 140 21.53 -26.54 -3.18
N GLU A 141 21.25 -27.77 -2.71
CA GLU A 141 20.74 -28.03 -1.36
C GLU A 141 21.75 -27.62 -0.27
N ALA A 142 23.04 -27.90 -0.47
CA ALA A 142 24.07 -27.43 0.47
C ALA A 142 24.15 -25.90 0.51
N GLN A 143 24.13 -25.25 -0.66
CA GLN A 143 24.17 -23.80 -0.75
C GLN A 143 22.90 -23.14 -0.20
N SER A 144 21.73 -23.73 -0.41
CA SER A 144 20.47 -23.22 0.13
C SER A 144 20.43 -23.34 1.65
N ALA A 145 20.93 -24.44 2.22
CA ALA A 145 21.06 -24.59 3.67
C ALA A 145 22.00 -23.55 4.29
N GLU A 146 23.15 -23.27 3.66
CA GLU A 146 24.05 -22.20 4.10
C GLU A 146 23.39 -20.81 4.01
N ASN A 147 22.69 -20.52 2.91
CA ASN A 147 21.97 -19.27 2.74
C ASN A 147 20.85 -19.11 3.78
N LEU A 148 20.10 -20.17 4.07
CA LEU A 148 19.03 -20.17 5.06
C LEU A 148 19.58 -19.86 6.46
N ALA A 149 20.67 -20.51 6.85
CA ALA A 149 21.35 -20.23 8.12
C ALA A 149 21.84 -18.76 8.20
N GLY A 150 22.33 -18.20 7.09
CA GLY A 150 22.71 -16.80 7.01
C GLY A 150 21.52 -15.83 7.16
N LEU A 151 20.36 -16.19 6.60
CA LEU A 151 19.12 -15.40 6.73
C LEU A 151 18.57 -15.45 8.15
N GLU A 152 18.55 -16.61 8.81
CA GLU A 152 18.10 -16.75 10.20
C GLU A 152 18.95 -15.87 11.14
N ALA A 153 20.28 -15.88 10.97
CA ALA A 153 21.18 -15.03 11.75
C ALA A 153 20.94 -13.52 11.51
N TYR A 154 20.52 -13.14 10.30
CA TYR A 154 20.14 -11.77 9.99
C TYR A 154 18.77 -11.40 10.60
N GLU A 155 17.79 -12.29 10.53
CA GLU A 155 16.45 -12.07 11.11
C GLU A 155 16.49 -11.87 12.63
N GLN A 156 17.40 -12.56 13.33
CA GLN A 156 17.63 -12.36 14.77
C GLN A 156 18.05 -10.92 15.12
N GLN A 157 18.68 -10.18 14.20
CA GLN A 157 19.03 -8.77 14.41
C GLN A 157 17.79 -7.87 14.43
N PHE A 158 16.68 -8.34 13.85
CA PHE A 158 15.39 -7.65 13.80
C PHE A 158 14.34 -8.29 14.73
N ALA A 159 14.80 -9.06 15.71
CA ALA A 159 13.94 -9.64 16.74
C ALA A 159 13.42 -8.53 17.70
N PRO A 160 12.23 -8.73 18.32
CA PRO A 160 11.65 -7.76 19.26
C PRO A 160 12.61 -7.32 20.37
N GLU A 161 13.40 -8.25 20.90
CA GLU A 161 14.35 -8.05 22.00
C GLU A 161 15.50 -7.12 21.56
N THR A 162 15.98 -7.26 20.32
CA THR A 162 17.07 -6.44 19.77
C THR A 162 16.58 -5.03 19.41
N LEU A 163 15.39 -4.96 18.81
CA LEU A 163 14.81 -3.69 18.33
C LEU A 163 14.20 -2.84 19.45
N ARG A 164 13.85 -3.46 20.59
CA ARG A 164 13.22 -2.84 21.78
C ARG A 164 12.20 -1.76 21.42
N ALA A 165 11.33 -2.01 20.45
CA ALA A 165 10.36 -1.01 19.98
C ALA A 165 9.43 -0.56 21.11
N PHE A 166 9.11 -1.47 22.03
CA PHE A 166 8.30 -1.22 23.23
C PHE A 166 8.93 -0.22 24.23
N ASP A 167 10.21 0.15 24.10
CA ASP A 167 10.85 1.17 24.94
C ASP A 167 10.68 2.60 24.42
N TYR A 168 10.13 2.78 23.22
CA TYR A 168 9.98 4.07 22.57
C TYR A 168 8.52 4.48 22.45
N ALA A 169 8.27 5.78 22.57
CA ALA A 169 7.04 6.38 22.06
C ALA A 169 6.95 6.07 20.55
N GLN A 170 5.80 5.61 20.10
CA GLN A 170 5.61 5.19 18.72
C GLN A 170 5.02 6.31 17.86
N PRO A 171 5.39 6.39 16.57
CA PRO A 171 4.69 7.22 15.62
C PRO A 171 3.18 6.90 15.64
N PRO A 172 2.33 7.92 15.45
CA PRO A 172 0.89 7.70 15.31
C PRO A 172 0.59 6.82 14.09
N PHE A 173 -0.40 5.94 14.26
CA PHE A 173 -0.80 4.95 13.27
C PHE A 173 -2.32 4.80 13.31
N ASP A 174 -2.95 4.82 12.14
CA ASP A 174 -4.36 4.49 11.96
C ASP A 174 -4.48 3.31 11.00
N PRO A 175 -4.96 2.14 11.46
CA PRO A 175 -5.10 0.96 10.62
C PRO A 175 -6.08 1.14 9.45
N GLN A 176 -6.94 2.17 9.49
CA GLN A 176 -7.87 2.50 8.42
C GLN A 176 -7.24 3.41 7.35
N CYS A 177 -6.18 4.14 7.67
CA CYS A 177 -5.54 5.10 6.76
C CYS A 177 -4.12 4.70 6.33
N ASP A 178 -3.42 3.89 7.13
CA ASP A 178 -2.00 3.56 6.95
C ASP A 178 -1.79 2.09 6.54
N ALA A 179 -1.43 1.86 5.28
CA ALA A 179 -1.21 0.50 4.77
C ALA A 179 0.06 -0.16 5.34
N SER A 180 0.93 0.64 5.93
CA SER A 180 2.16 0.21 6.61
C SER A 180 2.32 0.99 7.90
N ARG A 181 2.86 0.35 8.92
CA ARG A 181 3.11 0.99 10.21
C ARG A 181 4.57 1.41 10.30
N ARG A 182 4.79 2.62 10.77
CA ARG A 182 6.10 3.12 11.17
C ARG A 182 6.32 2.75 12.63
N VAL A 183 7.44 2.11 12.94
CA VAL A 183 7.79 1.66 14.28
C VAL A 183 9.14 2.26 14.66
N MET A 184 9.17 2.99 15.77
CA MET A 184 10.43 3.46 16.35
C MET A 184 11.11 2.30 17.09
N THR A 185 12.39 2.09 16.82
CA THR A 185 13.23 1.02 17.37
C THR A 185 14.60 1.57 17.79
N THR A 186 15.43 0.74 18.41
CA THR A 186 16.84 1.07 18.75
C THR A 186 17.69 1.48 17.55
N ILE A 187 17.34 1.02 16.34
CA ILE A 187 18.04 1.35 15.09
C ILE A 187 17.35 2.47 14.29
N GLY A 188 16.30 3.09 14.84
CA GLY A 188 15.54 4.17 14.22
C GLY A 188 14.14 3.76 13.76
N VAL A 189 13.52 4.59 12.90
CA VAL A 189 12.15 4.35 12.41
C VAL A 189 12.16 3.36 11.25
N GLN A 190 11.50 2.23 11.45
CA GLN A 190 11.30 1.17 10.46
C GLN A 190 9.89 1.23 9.86
N ILE A 191 9.75 0.89 8.58
CA ILE A 191 8.45 0.77 7.90
C ILE A 191 8.18 -0.72 7.68
N MET A 192 7.04 -1.21 8.17
CA MET A 192 6.69 -2.62 8.05
C MET A 192 5.17 -2.84 7.99
N GLY A 193 4.77 -4.09 7.75
CA GLY A 193 3.35 -4.47 7.78
C GLY A 193 2.74 -4.29 9.18
N PRO A 194 1.43 -3.96 9.29
CA PRO A 194 0.78 -3.75 10.58
C PRO A 194 0.89 -4.92 11.57
N GLN A 195 0.84 -6.17 11.06
CA GLN A 195 0.95 -7.39 11.87
C GLN A 195 2.34 -7.51 12.51
N ARG A 196 3.41 -7.45 11.69
CA ARG A 196 4.79 -7.46 12.18
C ARG A 196 5.08 -6.32 13.16
N ALA A 197 4.54 -5.14 12.88
CA ALA A 197 4.66 -4.01 13.80
C ALA A 197 3.97 -4.27 15.14
N ALA A 198 2.80 -4.91 15.15
CA ALA A 198 2.12 -5.30 16.38
C ALA A 198 2.97 -6.29 17.19
N GLU A 199 3.59 -7.27 16.55
CA GLU A 199 4.50 -8.23 17.20
C GLU A 199 5.69 -7.54 17.87
N LEU A 200 6.37 -6.61 17.18
CA LEU A 200 7.53 -5.91 17.74
C LEU A 200 7.19 -5.01 18.95
N LEU A 201 5.93 -4.60 19.07
CA LEU A 201 5.46 -3.73 20.14
C LEU A 201 4.96 -4.50 21.36
N ILE A 202 4.85 -5.82 21.27
CA ILE A 202 4.60 -6.68 22.41
C ILE A 202 5.91 -6.78 23.21
N VAL A 203 5.81 -6.62 24.53
CA VAL A 203 6.95 -6.80 25.43
C VAL A 203 7.25 -8.30 25.52
N PRO A 204 8.47 -8.75 25.18
CA PRO A 204 8.86 -10.16 25.32
C PRO A 204 8.84 -10.64 26.77
N GLU A 205 8.68 -11.95 26.97
CA GLU A 205 8.68 -12.54 28.31
C GLU A 205 10.03 -12.30 29.01
N GLY A 206 9.99 -11.85 30.27
CA GLY A 206 11.19 -11.56 31.06
C GLY A 206 11.83 -10.18 30.82
N GLU A 207 11.39 -9.44 29.80
CA GLU A 207 11.79 -8.05 29.58
C GLU A 207 10.90 -7.09 30.38
N THR A 208 11.50 -6.02 30.91
CA THR A 208 10.75 -4.93 31.56
C THR A 208 10.79 -3.69 30.66
N PRO A 209 9.63 -3.17 30.23
CA PRO A 209 9.60 -1.99 29.38
C PRO A 209 10.04 -0.77 30.20
N ARG A 210 10.73 0.16 29.54
CA ARG A 210 11.19 1.38 30.17
C ARG A 210 10.02 2.29 30.57
N ALA A 211 10.12 2.90 31.75
CA ALA A 211 9.20 3.94 32.20
C ALA A 211 9.99 5.17 32.76
N PRO A 212 9.85 6.38 32.18
CA PRO A 212 9.02 6.72 31.01
C PRO A 212 9.62 6.18 29.70
N LEU A 213 8.78 6.03 28.67
CA LEU A 213 9.22 5.68 27.32
C LEU A 213 10.25 6.69 26.80
N LEU A 214 11.18 6.22 25.98
CA LEU A 214 12.08 7.10 25.22
C LEU A 214 11.28 7.92 24.19
N PRO A 215 11.65 9.18 23.95
CA PRO A 215 10.97 9.99 22.95
C PRO A 215 11.12 9.37 21.55
N CYS A 216 10.12 9.63 20.71
CA CYS A 216 10.22 9.34 19.28
C CYS A 216 10.90 10.54 18.62
N ASP A 217 12.13 10.35 18.14
CA ASP A 217 12.88 11.40 17.44
C ASP A 217 12.87 11.19 15.91
N GLY A 218 12.60 12.25 15.16
CA GLY A 218 12.70 12.26 13.70
C GLY A 218 11.46 12.78 12.96
N PRO A 219 11.54 12.91 11.63
CA PRO A 219 10.50 13.56 10.82
C PRO A 219 9.17 12.80 10.77
N TYR A 220 9.13 11.57 11.27
CA TYR A 220 7.95 10.71 11.28
C TYR A 220 7.32 10.58 12.68
N CYS A 221 7.93 11.17 13.70
CA CYS A 221 7.50 11.09 15.09
C CYS A 221 6.61 12.27 15.51
N THR A 222 6.64 13.35 14.75
CA THR A 222 5.77 14.51 14.91
C THR A 222 4.71 14.47 13.82
N LEU A 223 3.48 14.11 14.17
CA LEU A 223 2.32 14.65 13.46
C LEU A 223 2.01 15.99 14.10
N GLU A 224 2.79 17.02 13.83
CA GLU A 224 2.12 18.31 13.77
C GLU A 224 1.15 18.20 12.58
N PRO A 225 -0.16 18.37 12.80
CA PRO A 225 -1.12 18.34 11.69
C PRO A 225 -0.62 19.35 10.67
N THR A 226 -0.34 18.87 9.45
CA THR A 226 0.15 19.74 8.38
C THR A 226 -0.81 20.92 8.28
N PRO A 227 -0.37 22.17 8.51
CA PRO A 227 -1.29 23.30 8.47
C PRO A 227 -1.96 23.30 7.12
N GLN A 228 -3.30 23.19 7.13
CA GLN A 228 -4.10 23.22 5.91
C GLN A 228 -3.71 24.48 5.13
N ARG A 229 -3.03 24.30 4.00
CA ARG A 229 -2.86 25.39 3.04
C ARG A 229 -4.24 25.69 2.48
N ARG A 230 -4.88 26.71 3.05
CA ARG A 230 -6.07 27.35 2.50
C ARG A 230 -5.78 27.87 1.08
#